data_AF-A0A537PZA5-F1
#
_entry.id   AF-A0A537PZA5-F1
#
_cell.length_a   1.000
_cell.length_b   1.000
_cell.length_c   1.000
_cell.angle_alpha   90.00
_cell.angle_beta   90.00
_cell.angle_gamma   90.00
#
_symmetry.space_group_name_H-M   'P 1'
#
loop_
_entity.id
_entity.type
_entity.pdbx_description
1 polymer ?
#
loop_
_entity_poly.entity_id
_entity_poly.type
_entity_poly.pdbx_seq_one_letter_code
_entity_poly.pdbx_strand_id
1 'polypeptide(L)'
;MVLVTHLLVAHLARFRAAYPDIRLSLSAQGQQISLSRREADVAVRLVRPNEAAGVRRKVGTMTFAHRSYAHLATPERWQFIALDQNFANMPQQLWLLSIAGDRPVACELNHISEYLIAVRAEVGVAGPPCLVADREQDLVRIYD
;
A
#
# COMPACT_ATOMS: atom_id res chain seq x y z
N MET A 1 0.59 -6.37 7.48
CA MET A 1 -0.23 -5.64 8.47
C MET A 1 -1.19 -4.62 7.83
N VAL A 2 -0.72 -3.63 7.05
CA VAL A 2 -1.54 -2.51 6.55
C VAL A 2 -2.88 -2.90 5.89
N LEU A 3 -2.90 -3.92 5.03
CA LEU A 3 -4.12 -4.39 4.36
C LEU A 3 -5.14 -5.00 5.34
N VAL A 4 -4.69 -5.71 6.37
CA VAL A 4 -5.61 -6.26 7.35
C VAL A 4 -6.25 -5.13 8.15
N THR A 5 -5.41 -4.27 8.76
CA THR A 5 -5.86 -3.22 9.67
C THR A 5 -6.74 -2.18 8.99
N HIS A 6 -6.35 -1.71 7.80
CA HIS A 6 -6.99 -0.55 7.17
C HIS A 6 -8.02 -0.91 6.09
N LEU A 7 -8.03 -2.15 5.60
CA LEU A 7 -8.98 -2.58 4.56
C LEU A 7 -9.91 -3.69 5.05
N LEU A 8 -9.35 -4.81 5.52
CA LEU A 8 -10.19 -5.99 5.81
C LEU A 8 -11.00 -5.84 7.10
N VAL A 9 -10.38 -5.33 8.17
CA VAL A 9 -11.02 -5.21 9.49
C VAL A 9 -12.28 -4.34 9.43
N ALA A 10 -12.27 -3.25 8.66
CA ALA A 10 -13.40 -2.35 8.48
C ALA A 10 -14.66 -3.02 7.88
N HIS A 11 -14.51 -4.21 7.27
CA HIS A 11 -15.61 -4.94 6.63
C HIS A 11 -16.07 -6.18 7.40
N LEU A 12 -15.39 -6.55 8.49
CA LEU A 12 -15.66 -7.82 9.19
C LEU A 12 -17.06 -7.90 9.80
N ALA A 13 -17.55 -6.79 10.38
CA ALA A 13 -18.88 -6.76 10.96
C ALA A 13 -19.97 -7.03 9.90
N ARG A 14 -19.88 -6.35 8.76
CA ARG A 14 -20.81 -6.54 7.63
C ARG A 14 -20.70 -7.94 7.04
N PHE A 15 -19.48 -8.45 6.89
CA PHE A 15 -19.25 -9.81 6.39
C PHE A 15 -19.88 -10.87 7.30
N ARG A 16 -19.65 -10.78 8.61
CA ARG A 16 -20.20 -11.72 9.60
C ARG A 16 -21.72 -11.71 9.62
N ALA A 17 -22.35 -10.54 9.46
CA ALA A 17 -23.80 -10.44 9.39
C ALA A 17 -24.37 -11.09 8.11
N ALA A 18 -23.68 -10.96 6.98
CA ALA A 18 -24.10 -11.56 5.71
C ALA A 18 -23.81 -13.07 5.62
N TYR A 19 -22.77 -13.55 6.31
CA TYR A 19 -22.29 -14.93 6.24
C TYR A 19 -22.00 -15.48 7.65
N PRO A 20 -23.02 -15.73 8.47
CA PRO A 20 -22.85 -16.11 9.88
C PRO A 20 -22.14 -17.46 10.08
N ASP A 21 -22.23 -18.37 9.11
CA ASP A 21 -21.64 -19.71 9.18
C ASP A 21 -20.15 -19.76 8.79
N ILE A 22 -19.60 -18.65 8.28
CA ILE A 22 -18.20 -18.58 7.86
C ILE A 22 -17.34 -18.03 9.01
N ARG A 23 -16.41 -18.85 9.52
CA ARG A 23 -15.36 -18.40 10.43
C ARG A 23 -14.16 -17.87 9.65
N LEU A 24 -13.95 -16.56 9.67
CA LEU A 24 -12.75 -15.95 9.08
C LEU A 24 -11.52 -16.11 9.99
N SER A 25 -10.39 -16.45 9.38
CA SER A 25 -9.05 -16.35 9.98
C SER A 25 -8.21 -15.41 9.11
N LEU A 26 -7.67 -14.34 9.70
CA LEU A 26 -6.84 -13.36 9.00
C LEU A 26 -5.40 -13.47 9.49
N SER A 27 -4.46 -13.65 8.56
CA SER A 27 -3.03 -13.64 8.84
C SER A 27 -2.36 -12.50 8.09
N ALA A 28 -1.60 -11.67 8.82
CA ALA A 28 -0.93 -10.49 8.27
C ALA A 28 0.59 -10.68 8.23
N GLN A 29 1.06 -11.79 7.67
CA GLN A 29 2.49 -12.11 7.60
C GLN A 29 3.18 -11.42 6.43
N GLY A 30 4.45 -11.06 6.61
CA GLY A 30 5.30 -10.52 5.53
C GLY A 30 5.83 -11.60 4.57
N GLN A 31 5.78 -12.87 4.98
CA GLN A 31 6.20 -13.99 4.15
C GLN A 31 5.11 -14.39 3.15
N GLN A 32 5.53 -14.84 1.97
CA GLN A 32 4.62 -15.32 0.93
C GLN A 32 4.05 -16.69 1.32
N ILE A 33 2.77 -16.69 1.69
CA ILE A 33 1.99 -17.90 1.94
C ILE A 33 1.54 -18.52 0.62
N SER A 34 1.62 -19.84 0.49
CA SER A 34 1.31 -20.58 -0.74
C SER A 34 -0.18 -20.93 -0.85
N LEU A 35 -0.86 -20.41 -1.88
CA LEU A 35 -2.23 -20.80 -2.19
C LEU A 35 -2.28 -22.23 -2.76
N SER A 36 -1.26 -22.64 -3.54
CA SER A 36 -1.17 -23.99 -4.12
C SER A 36 -1.03 -25.08 -3.06
N ARG A 37 -0.37 -24.79 -1.94
CA ARG A 37 -0.27 -25.69 -0.77
C ARG A 37 -1.45 -25.56 0.19
N ARG A 38 -2.50 -24.80 -0.17
CA ARG A 38 -3.70 -24.56 0.65
C ARG A 38 -3.40 -23.99 2.03
N GLU A 39 -2.34 -23.19 2.15
CA GLU A 39 -2.05 -22.48 3.42
C GLU A 39 -2.99 -21.28 3.64
N ALA A 40 -3.66 -20.83 2.57
CA ALA A 40 -4.76 -19.87 2.62
C ALA A 40 -5.71 -20.10 1.43
N ASP A 41 -6.97 -19.67 1.58
CA ASP A 41 -7.95 -19.69 0.49
C ASP A 41 -7.88 -18.44 -0.40
N VAL A 42 -7.52 -17.29 0.19
CA VAL A 42 -7.41 -16.00 -0.49
C VAL A 42 -6.18 -15.25 0.02
N ALA A 43 -5.39 -14.69 -0.91
CA ALA A 43 -4.27 -13.82 -0.58
C ALA A 43 -4.45 -12.43 -1.21
N VAL A 44 -4.32 -11.38 -0.41
CA VAL A 44 -4.23 -9.99 -0.88
C VAL A 44 -2.79 -9.53 -0.73
N ARG A 45 -2.16 -9.13 -1.84
CA ARG A 45 -0.73 -8.79 -1.90
C ARG A 45 -0.54 -7.40 -2.51
N LEU A 46 0.48 -6.68 -2.04
CA LEU A 46 0.90 -5.40 -2.62
C LEU A 46 1.81 -5.57 -3.85
N VAL A 47 2.24 -6.81 -4.11
CA VAL A 47 3.09 -7.18 -5.25
C VAL A 47 2.34 -8.14 -6.14
N ARG A 48 2.59 -8.05 -7.45
CA ARG A 48 2.04 -8.99 -8.43
C ARG A 48 2.49 -10.41 -8.09
N PRO A 49 1.58 -11.37 -7.84
CA PRO A 49 1.95 -12.74 -7.55
C PRO A 49 2.50 -13.44 -8.80
N ASN A 50 3.57 -14.21 -8.61
CA ASN A 50 4.26 -15.01 -9.64
C ASN A 50 3.77 -16.48 -9.72
N GLU A 51 2.85 -16.89 -8.85
CA GLU A 51 2.27 -18.23 -8.88
C GLU A 51 1.46 -18.47 -10.17
N ALA A 52 1.69 -19.62 -10.81
CA ALA A 52 1.10 -19.97 -12.10
C ALA A 52 -0.40 -20.30 -12.03
N ALA A 53 -0.89 -20.74 -10.86
CA ALA A 53 -2.27 -21.15 -10.65
C ALA A 53 -3.08 -20.05 -9.92
N GLY A 54 -4.30 -19.80 -10.39
CA GLY A 54 -5.30 -18.96 -9.71
C GLY A 54 -5.80 -17.78 -10.55
N VAL A 55 -7.01 -17.30 -10.20
CA VAL A 55 -7.58 -16.07 -10.76
C VAL A 55 -6.96 -14.88 -10.05
N ARG A 56 -6.46 -13.91 -10.81
CA ARG A 56 -5.85 -12.69 -10.29
C ARG A 56 -6.68 -11.49 -10.69
N ARG A 57 -6.90 -10.57 -9.75
CA ARG A 57 -7.59 -9.30 -10.00
C ARG A 57 -6.74 -8.15 -9.46
N LYS A 58 -6.39 -7.19 -10.31
CA LYS A 58 -5.76 -5.94 -9.87
C LYS A 58 -6.78 -5.10 -9.12
N VAL A 59 -6.40 -4.61 -7.94
CA VAL A 59 -7.27 -3.82 -7.06
C VAL A 59 -6.89 -2.34 -6.99
N GLY A 60 -5.73 -1.92 -7.53
CA GLY A 60 -5.37 -0.49 -7.67
C GLY A 60 -3.89 -0.19 -7.97
N THR A 61 -3.50 1.09 -7.79
CA THR A 61 -2.14 1.70 -7.93
C THR A 61 -1.81 2.53 -6.67
N MET A 62 -0.60 3.08 -6.50
CA MET A 62 -0.13 3.49 -5.15
C MET A 62 0.42 4.92 -4.97
N THR A 63 0.38 5.85 -5.93
CA THR A 63 1.06 7.17 -5.76
C THR A 63 0.13 8.27 -5.24
N PHE A 64 0.47 8.89 -4.10
CA PHE A 64 -0.34 9.92 -3.44
C PHE A 64 0.50 11.05 -2.82
N ALA A 65 -0.10 12.23 -2.72
CA ALA A 65 0.40 13.39 -1.96
C ALA A 65 -0.74 14.03 -1.17
N HIS A 66 -0.41 14.91 -0.22
CA HIS A 66 -1.41 15.76 0.43
C HIS A 66 -1.87 16.87 -0.52
N ARG A 67 -3.15 17.26 -0.43
CA ARG A 67 -3.74 18.32 -1.27
C ARG A 67 -3.07 19.69 -1.12
N SER A 68 -2.46 19.96 0.03
CA SER A 68 -1.75 21.21 0.31
C SER A 68 -0.24 21.09 0.12
N TYR A 69 0.26 19.95 -0.37
CA TYR A 69 1.69 19.77 -0.59
C TYR A 69 2.25 20.88 -1.49
N ALA A 70 3.28 21.58 -1.01
CA ALA A 70 3.79 22.80 -1.62
C ALA A 70 4.23 22.65 -3.09
N HIS A 71 4.61 21.44 -3.51
CA HIS A 71 5.08 21.14 -4.86
C HIS A 71 4.10 20.29 -5.67
N LEU A 72 2.82 20.21 -5.24
CA LEU A 72 1.83 19.34 -5.86
C LEU A 72 1.71 19.53 -7.38
N ALA A 73 1.73 20.77 -7.87
CA ALA A 73 1.61 21.11 -9.28
C ALA A 73 2.94 21.06 -10.07
N THR A 74 4.04 20.61 -9.43
CA THR A 74 5.40 20.73 -9.98
C THR A 74 6.16 19.41 -9.78
N PRO A 75 5.89 18.38 -10.60
CA PRO A 75 6.40 17.02 -10.41
C PRO A 75 7.91 16.89 -10.28
N GLU A 76 8.67 17.75 -10.95
CA GLU A 76 10.13 17.81 -10.89
C GLU A 76 10.68 18.27 -9.54
N ARG A 77 9.83 18.89 -8.70
CA ARG A 77 10.16 19.34 -7.33
C ARG A 77 9.62 18.43 -6.25
N TRP A 78 8.98 17.33 -6.62
CA TRP A 78 8.49 16.36 -5.64
C TRP A 78 9.66 15.76 -4.86
N GLN A 79 9.43 15.58 -3.57
CA GLN A 79 10.31 14.83 -2.68
C GLN A 79 9.56 13.60 -2.19
N PHE A 80 10.24 12.46 -2.13
CA PHE A 80 9.61 11.18 -1.86
C PHE A 80 9.82 10.73 -0.42
N ILE A 81 8.85 9.99 0.10
CA ILE A 81 8.93 9.27 1.36
C ILE A 81 9.16 7.80 1.01
N ALA A 82 10.35 7.28 1.32
CA ALA A 82 10.74 5.90 1.01
C ALA A 82 10.71 5.02 2.27
N LEU A 83 10.89 3.71 2.11
CA LEU A 83 11.28 2.87 3.23
C LEU A 83 12.81 2.92 3.42
N ASP A 84 13.28 2.56 4.60
CA ASP A 84 14.72 2.45 4.88
C ASP A 84 15.43 1.43 3.96
N GLN A 85 16.77 1.44 4.03
CA GLN A 85 17.61 0.55 3.23
C GLN A 85 17.43 -0.95 3.55
N ASN A 86 16.94 -1.32 4.74
CA ASN A 86 16.64 -2.71 5.06
C ASN A 86 15.51 -3.28 4.17
N PHE A 87 14.72 -2.39 3.57
CA PHE A 87 13.63 -2.71 2.66
C PHE A 87 13.92 -2.34 1.20
N ALA A 88 15.16 -2.02 0.85
CA ALA A 88 15.58 -1.59 -0.49
C ALA A 88 15.13 -2.55 -1.62
N ASN A 89 15.13 -3.85 -1.36
CA ASN A 89 14.78 -4.88 -2.35
C ASN A 89 13.27 -5.19 -2.40
N MET A 90 12.43 -4.53 -1.59
CA MET A 90 10.99 -4.74 -1.67
C MET A 90 10.46 -4.25 -3.03
N PRO A 91 9.63 -5.03 -3.75
CA PRO A 91 9.14 -4.62 -5.06
C PRO A 91 8.38 -3.29 -5.05
N GLN A 92 7.68 -2.95 -3.97
CA GLN A 92 7.03 -1.64 -3.85
C GLN A 92 8.03 -0.49 -3.71
N GLN A 93 9.14 -0.72 -2.99
CA GLN A 93 10.20 0.27 -2.79
C GLN A 93 10.86 0.55 -4.13
N LEU A 94 11.27 -0.51 -4.82
CA LEU A 94 11.86 -0.42 -6.16
C LEU A 94 10.93 0.31 -7.13
N TRP A 95 9.64 -0.01 -7.10
CA TRP A 95 8.64 0.71 -7.90
C TRP A 95 8.55 2.20 -7.54
N LEU A 96 8.47 2.54 -6.25
CA LEU A 96 8.40 3.94 -5.80
C LEU A 96 9.66 4.72 -6.20
N LEU A 97 10.84 4.13 -6.01
CA LEU A 97 12.11 4.74 -6.40
C LEU A 97 12.26 4.84 -7.92
N SER A 98 11.71 3.90 -8.68
CA SER A 98 11.67 4.02 -10.15
C SER A 98 10.82 5.18 -10.62
N ILE A 99 9.76 5.54 -9.88
CA ILE A 99 9.00 6.77 -10.12
C ILE A 99 9.83 7.96 -9.67
N ALA A 100 10.41 7.93 -8.46
CA ALA A 100 11.21 9.05 -7.97
C ALA A 100 12.33 9.46 -8.94
N GLY A 101 12.99 8.49 -9.57
CA GLY A 101 14.15 8.75 -10.42
C GLY A 101 15.25 9.43 -9.60
N ASP A 102 15.75 10.57 -10.10
CA ASP A 102 16.77 11.36 -9.40
C ASP A 102 16.20 12.36 -8.37
N ARG A 103 14.86 12.40 -8.19
CA ARG A 103 14.21 13.29 -7.23
C ARG A 103 14.53 12.87 -5.79
N PRO A 104 14.70 13.82 -4.86
CA PRO A 104 15.20 13.53 -3.52
C PRO A 104 14.20 12.74 -2.68
N VAL A 105 14.75 11.94 -1.75
CA VAL A 105 13.99 11.31 -0.66
C VAL A 105 14.03 12.27 0.55
N ALA A 106 12.88 12.79 0.96
CA ALA A 106 12.75 13.69 2.10
C ALA A 106 12.85 12.95 3.44
N CYS A 107 12.40 11.69 3.48
CA CYS A 107 12.33 10.88 4.69
C CYS A 107 12.31 9.39 4.33
N GLU A 108 12.96 8.58 5.18
CA GLU A 108 12.87 7.13 5.16
C GLU A 108 12.07 6.63 6.38
N LEU A 109 11.25 5.60 6.16
CA LEU A 109 10.36 5.01 7.16
C LEU A 109 10.53 3.49 7.20
N ASN A 110 10.06 2.85 8.27
CA ASN A 110 10.27 1.40 8.43
C ASN A 110 8.99 0.61 8.16
N HIS A 111 7.85 1.30 8.08
CA HIS A 111 6.56 0.65 7.86
C HIS A 111 5.68 1.41 6.86
N ILE A 112 5.06 0.65 5.96
CA ILE A 112 4.11 1.15 4.95
C ILE A 112 2.92 1.89 5.60
N SER A 113 2.51 1.46 6.79
CA SER A 113 1.44 2.13 7.54
C SER A 113 1.77 3.58 7.91
N GLU A 114 3.05 3.93 7.98
CA GLU A 114 3.51 5.28 8.34
C GLU A 114 3.41 6.25 7.16
N TYR A 115 3.32 5.77 5.93
CA TYR A 115 3.19 6.61 4.73
C TYR A 115 1.99 7.55 4.82
N LEU A 116 0.84 7.09 5.30
CA LEU A 116 -0.34 7.94 5.41
C LEU A 116 -0.11 9.09 6.39
N ILE A 117 0.55 8.82 7.50
CA ILE A 117 0.86 9.83 8.53
C ILE A 117 1.83 10.85 7.96
N ALA A 118 2.90 10.40 7.29
CA ALA A 118 3.91 11.27 6.70
C ALA A 118 3.35 12.12 5.54
N VAL A 119 2.51 11.54 4.68
CA VAL A 119 1.84 12.29 3.61
C VAL A 119 0.91 13.35 4.20
N ARG A 120 0.09 13.03 5.20
CA ARG A 120 -0.80 14.01 5.87
C ARG A 120 -0.03 15.12 6.60
N ALA A 121 1.21 14.85 7.01
CA ALA A 121 2.12 15.86 7.54
C ALA A 121 2.85 16.66 6.45
N GLU A 122 2.46 16.52 5.18
CA GLU A 122 2.98 17.26 4.03
C GLU A 122 4.47 17.05 3.74
N VAL A 123 5.05 15.96 4.26
CA VAL A 123 6.48 15.64 4.11
C VAL A 123 6.86 15.41 2.65
N GLY A 124 5.95 14.83 1.85
CA GLY A 124 6.20 14.57 0.44
C GLY A 124 5.21 13.62 -0.20
N VAL A 125 5.67 13.01 -1.28
CA VAL A 125 4.98 11.99 -2.07
C VAL A 125 5.30 10.61 -1.51
N ALA A 126 4.29 9.76 -1.32
CA ALA A 126 4.52 8.38 -0.91
C ALA A 126 3.71 7.39 -1.76
N GLY A 127 4.04 6.12 -1.55
CA GLY A 127 3.42 4.98 -2.20
C GLY A 127 2.39 4.21 -1.35
N PRO A 128 1.39 4.80 -0.65
CA PRO A 128 0.48 4.00 0.17
C PRO A 128 -0.49 3.17 -0.69
N PRO A 129 -0.99 2.03 -0.20
CA PRO A 129 -2.03 1.29 -0.91
C PRO A 129 -3.27 2.18 -1.14
N CYS A 130 -3.74 2.32 -2.39
CA CYS A 130 -4.87 3.22 -2.70
C CYS A 130 -6.13 2.90 -1.90
N LEU A 131 -6.40 1.62 -1.62
CA LEU A 131 -7.56 1.20 -0.83
C LEU A 131 -7.59 1.82 0.57
N VAL A 132 -6.43 2.27 1.06
CA VAL A 132 -6.33 3.04 2.28
C VAL A 132 -6.32 4.54 1.97
N ALA A 133 -5.46 5.00 1.07
CA ALA A 133 -5.29 6.42 0.77
C ALA A 133 -6.53 7.09 0.13
N ASP A 134 -7.32 6.37 -0.67
CA ASP A 134 -8.56 6.86 -1.29
C ASP A 134 -9.66 7.20 -0.27
N ARG A 135 -9.53 6.69 0.96
CA ARG A 135 -10.46 6.97 2.06
C ARG A 135 -10.15 8.30 2.75
N GLU A 136 -8.96 8.84 2.51
CA GLU A 136 -8.48 10.08 3.11
C GLU A 136 -8.84 11.26 2.19
N GLN A 137 -9.62 12.22 2.70
CA GLN A 137 -10.16 13.35 1.88
C GLN A 137 -9.09 14.41 1.56
N ASP A 138 -8.05 14.43 2.36
CA ASP A 138 -6.91 15.33 2.31
C ASP A 138 -5.79 14.79 1.41
N LEU A 139 -5.86 13.54 0.98
CA LEU A 139 -4.92 12.94 0.03
C LEU A 139 -5.46 13.03 -1.41
N VAL A 140 -4.54 13.25 -2.34
CA VAL A 140 -4.82 13.26 -3.77
C VAL A 140 -3.95 12.23 -4.47
N ARG A 141 -4.55 11.50 -5.42
CA ARG A 141 -3.80 10.66 -6.36
C ARG A 141 -3.01 11.57 -7.27
N ILE A 142 -1.74 11.23 -7.46
CA ILE A 142 -0.88 11.89 -8.44
C ILE A 142 -0.46 10.87 -9.47
N TYR A 143 -0.38 11.32 -10.72
CA TYR A 143 0.08 10.54 -11.85
C TYR A 143 1.31 11.25 -12.40
N ASP A 144 2.33 10.48 -12.77
CA ASP A 144 3.47 10.96 -13.54
C ASP A 144 3.03 11.19 -15.00
#